data_AF-A0A327UX98-F1
#
_entry.id   AF-A0A327UX98-F1
#
_cell.length_a   1.000
_cell.length_b   1.000
_cell.length_c   1.000
_cell.angle_alpha   90.00
_cell.angle_beta   90.00
_cell.angle_gamma   90.00
#
_symmetry.space_group_name_H-M   'P 1'
#
loop_
_entity.id
_entity.type
_entity.pdbx_description
1 polymer ?
#
loop_
_entity_poly.entity_id
_entity_poly.type
_entity_poly.pdbx_seq_one_letter_code
_entity_poly.pdbx_strand_id
1 'polypeptide(L)'
;MFRMGLGPLFGGRLLLLVHTGRVSGRSRRTVVEVVEAGTHEGRAGWTVASGFGPGADWFRNLLHTPHATVQAGRRFHAVTARVLTAEEGGELMARYAPRHPRVARRLCAYMGFTVDGSAEDYRRVGESIPFVRLTEGAKR
;
A
#
# COMPACT_ATOMS: atom_id res chain seq x y z
N MET A 1 -8.00 -13.48 -9.87
CA MET A 1 -6.75 -14.17 -10.27
C MET A 1 -5.60 -13.41 -9.62
N PHE A 2 -4.81 -14.05 -8.75
CA PHE A 2 -3.61 -13.43 -8.19
C PHE A 2 -2.59 -13.33 -9.32
N ARG A 3 -2.34 -12.11 -9.83
CA ARG A 3 -1.15 -11.89 -10.65
C ARG A 3 0.05 -11.88 -9.72
N MET A 4 0.88 -12.92 -9.88
CA MET A 4 2.29 -13.03 -9.49
C MET A 4 2.94 -11.65 -9.48
N GLY A 5 3.69 -11.24 -8.46
CA GLY A 5 4.82 -11.98 -7.91
C GLY A 5 6.02 -11.04 -7.96
N LEU A 6 6.05 -10.05 -7.06
CA LEU A 6 7.15 -9.10 -6.94
C LEU A 6 7.87 -9.20 -5.58
N GLY A 7 7.58 -10.24 -4.80
CA GLY A 7 8.16 -10.45 -3.46
C GLY A 7 9.69 -10.34 -3.37
N PRO A 8 10.44 -10.93 -4.33
CA PRO A 8 11.90 -10.77 -4.37
C PRO A 8 12.36 -9.38 -4.82
N LEU A 9 11.59 -8.71 -5.69
CA LEU A 9 11.93 -7.37 -6.22
C LEU A 9 11.85 -6.27 -5.16
N PHE A 10 11.03 -6.47 -4.12
CA PHE A 10 10.78 -5.50 -3.05
C PHE A 10 11.45 -5.83 -1.71
N GLY A 11 12.32 -6.84 -1.67
CA GLY A 11 13.14 -7.14 -0.49
C GLY A 11 12.34 -7.55 0.75
N GLY A 12 11.27 -8.33 0.58
CA GLY A 12 10.45 -8.82 1.69
C GLY A 12 9.35 -7.87 2.18
N ARG A 13 9.11 -6.76 1.48
CA ARG A 13 8.06 -5.76 1.81
C ARG A 13 6.67 -6.14 1.31
N LEU A 14 6.29 -7.40 1.51
CA LEU A 14 4.96 -7.89 1.18
C LEU A 14 4.12 -8.03 2.43
N LEU A 15 2.82 -7.74 2.28
CA LEU A 15 1.83 -7.88 3.32
C LEU A 15 0.63 -8.65 2.75
N LEU A 16 0.19 -9.69 3.46
CA LEU A 16 -1.05 -10.37 3.11
C LEU A 16 -2.23 -9.59 3.69
N LEU A 17 -3.02 -8.97 2.83
CA LEU A 17 -4.25 -8.30 3.19
C LEU A 17 -5.42 -9.28 3.09
N VAL A 18 -6.15 -9.44 4.19
CA VAL A 18 -7.43 -10.13 4.27
C VAL A 18 -8.54 -9.08 4.39
N HIS A 19 -9.43 -9.02 3.39
CA HIS A 19 -10.48 -8.00 3.26
C HIS A 19 -11.83 -8.62 2.91
N THR A 20 -12.91 -7.85 3.05
CA THR A 20 -14.27 -8.30 2.77
C THR A 20 -14.69 -7.88 1.36
N GLY A 21 -15.09 -8.83 0.52
CA GLY A 21 -15.57 -8.52 -0.83
C GLY A 21 -16.88 -7.72 -0.80
N ARG A 22 -16.88 -6.47 -1.28
CA ARG A 22 -18.02 -5.54 -1.18
C ARG A 22 -19.35 -6.06 -1.75
N VAL A 23 -19.28 -6.90 -2.79
CA VAL A 23 -20.47 -7.52 -3.41
C VAL A 23 -20.84 -8.83 -2.72
N SER A 24 -19.84 -9.66 -2.42
CA SER A 24 -20.09 -11.03 -1.96
C SER A 24 -20.18 -11.20 -0.44
N GLY A 25 -19.75 -10.21 0.35
CA GLY A 25 -19.56 -10.34 1.81
C GLY A 25 -18.46 -11.34 2.25
N ARG A 26 -17.89 -12.11 1.33
CA ARG A 26 -16.89 -13.15 1.62
C ARG A 26 -15.51 -12.56 1.88
N SER A 27 -14.76 -13.22 2.78
CA SER A 27 -13.34 -12.96 2.99
C SER A 27 -12.54 -13.23 1.70
N ARG A 28 -11.68 -12.28 1.36
CA ARG A 28 -10.75 -12.30 0.23
C ARG A 28 -9.34 -12.06 0.74
N ARG A 29 -8.36 -12.58 0.01
CA ARG A 29 -6.94 -12.42 0.32
C ARG A 29 -6.27 -11.73 -0.86
N THR A 30 -5.33 -10.84 -0.59
CA THR A 30 -4.53 -10.16 -1.61
C THR A 30 -3.16 -9.84 -1.03
N VAL A 31 -2.10 -10.09 -1.79
CA VAL A 31 -0.75 -9.69 -1.40
C VAL A 31 -0.50 -8.31 -1.96
N VAL A 32 -0.11 -7.38 -1.10
CA VAL A 32 0.14 -5.97 -1.45
C VAL A 32 1.57 -5.60 -1.05
N GLU A 33 2.09 -4.56 -1.70
CA GLU A 33 3.42 -4.02 -1.44
C GLU A 33 3.35 -2.90 -0.40
N VAL A 34 4.28 -2.94 0.56
CA VAL A 34 4.43 -1.93 1.60
C VAL A 34 5.48 -0.90 1.19
N VAL A 35 5.07 0.36 1.06
CA VAL A 35 5.96 1.49 0.78
C VAL A 35 6.47 2.16 2.05
N GLU A 36 5.75 2.02 3.17
CA GLU A 36 6.16 2.52 4.47
C GLU A 36 5.63 1.60 5.58
N ALA A 37 6.47 1.29 6.57
CA ALA A 37 6.08 0.58 7.78
C ALA A 37 6.63 1.34 8.98
N GLY A 38 5.82 1.48 10.03
CA GLY A 38 6.23 2.20 11.24
C GLY A 38 5.09 2.39 12.22
N THR A 39 5.32 3.22 13.23
CA THR A 39 4.31 3.53 14.24
C THR A 39 3.49 4.74 13.81
N HIS A 40 2.16 4.58 13.77
CA HIS A 40 1.19 5.63 13.45
C HIS A 40 0.23 5.76 14.63
N GLU A 41 0.15 6.95 15.21
CA GLU A 41 -0.70 7.20 16.41
C GLU A 41 -0.42 6.20 17.54
N GLY A 42 0.86 5.88 17.78
CA GLY A 42 1.28 4.93 18.82
C GLY A 42 1.03 3.45 18.50
N ARG A 43 0.56 3.12 17.28
CA ARG A 43 0.18 1.74 16.87
C ARG A 43 0.95 1.31 15.63
N ALA A 44 1.10 0.01 15.42
CA ALA A 44 1.74 -0.49 14.20
C ALA A 44 0.94 -0.06 12.96
N GLY A 45 1.64 0.39 11.91
CA GLY A 45 1.01 0.87 10.69
C GLY A 45 1.82 0.55 9.44
N TRP A 46 1.10 0.35 8.35
CA TRP A 46 1.66 0.04 7.03
C TRP A 46 0.97 0.89 5.97
N THR A 47 1.73 1.55 5.12
CA THR A 47 1.20 2.22 3.94
C THR A 47 1.48 1.36 2.71
N VAL A 48 0.43 1.06 1.95
CA VAL A 48 0.47 0.22 0.75
C VAL A 48 0.02 1.01 -0.47
N ALA A 49 0.63 0.73 -1.63
CA ALA A 49 0.30 1.37 -2.89
C ALA A 49 -0.69 0.53 -3.72
N SER A 50 -1.70 1.17 -4.32
CA SER A 50 -2.53 0.54 -5.35
C SER A 50 -1.94 0.77 -6.73
N GLY A 51 -0.96 -0.05 -7.11
CA GLY A 51 -0.28 0.06 -8.40
C GLY A 51 -1.17 -0.18 -9.64
N PHE A 52 -2.33 -0.83 -9.47
CA PHE A 52 -3.37 -0.94 -10.52
C PHE A 52 -4.43 0.18 -10.43
N GLY A 53 -4.13 1.24 -9.66
CA GLY A 53 -5.00 2.39 -9.48
C GLY A 53 -6.27 2.09 -8.68
N PRO A 54 -7.27 2.99 -8.73
CA PRO A 54 -8.52 2.87 -7.97
C PRO A 54 -9.45 1.76 -8.49
N GLY A 55 -9.06 1.10 -9.59
CA GLY A 55 -9.75 -0.05 -10.18
C GLY A 55 -9.61 -1.35 -9.39
N ALA A 56 -8.57 -1.47 -8.55
CA ALA A 56 -8.26 -2.72 -7.87
C ALA A 56 -9.38 -3.13 -6.90
N ASP A 57 -9.85 -4.38 -7.00
CA ASP A 57 -10.96 -4.86 -6.18
C ASP A 57 -10.67 -4.79 -4.68
N TRP A 58 -9.45 -5.09 -4.24
CA TRP A 58 -9.08 -4.99 -2.84
C TRP A 58 -9.16 -3.54 -2.33
N PHE A 59 -8.78 -2.57 -3.16
CA PHE A 59 -8.86 -1.14 -2.82
C PHE A 59 -10.31 -0.71 -2.68
N ARG A 60 -11.15 -1.04 -3.66
CA ARG A 60 -12.60 -0.76 -3.63
C ARG A 60 -13.31 -1.46 -2.47
N ASN A 61 -12.85 -2.65 -2.09
CA ASN A 61 -13.37 -3.36 -0.94
C ASN A 61 -13.01 -2.66 0.38
N LEU A 62 -11.79 -2.13 0.52
CA LEU A 62 -11.40 -1.35 1.70
C LEU A 62 -12.12 -0.01 1.79
N LEU A 63 -12.43 0.63 0.65
CA LEU A 63 -13.29 1.82 0.63
C LEU A 63 -14.69 1.54 1.20
N HIS A 64 -15.24 0.37 0.92
CA HIS A 64 -16.55 -0.04 1.42
C HIS A 64 -16.50 -0.57 2.86
N THR A 65 -15.46 -1.32 3.20
CA THR A 65 -15.28 -1.92 4.52
C THR A 65 -13.82 -1.74 4.96
N PRO A 66 -13.52 -0.69 5.74
CA PRO A 66 -12.14 -0.35 6.06
C PRO A 66 -11.50 -1.29 7.08
N HIS A 67 -12.29 -2.12 7.77
CA HIS A 67 -11.79 -3.11 8.71
C HIS A 67 -11.23 -4.32 7.96
N ALA A 68 -9.98 -4.65 8.24
CA ALA A 68 -9.27 -5.74 7.59
C ALA A 68 -8.32 -6.43 8.56
N THR A 69 -7.70 -7.52 8.10
CA THR A 69 -6.58 -8.14 8.80
C THR A 69 -5.38 -8.16 7.88
N VAL A 70 -4.21 -7.82 8.42
CA VAL A 70 -2.94 -7.93 7.70
C VAL A 70 -2.08 -8.98 8.35
N GLN A 71 -1.36 -9.75 7.53
CA GLN A 71 -0.26 -10.57 7.99
C GLN A 71 1.06 -9.87 7.63
N ALA A 72 1.79 -9.43 8.66
CA ALA A 72 3.14 -8.90 8.54
C ALA A 72 4.12 -9.95 9.07
N GLY A 73 4.88 -10.57 8.16
CA GLY A 73 5.70 -11.74 8.49
C GLY A 73 4.84 -12.89 9.04
N ARG A 74 5.05 -13.26 10.31
CA ARG A 74 4.31 -14.33 10.99
C ARG A 74 3.14 -13.83 11.84
N ARG A 75 2.96 -12.53 12.00
CA ARG A 75 1.96 -11.94 12.90
C ARG A 75 0.76 -11.42 12.12
N PHE A 76 -0.42 -11.58 12.71
CA PHE A 76 -1.66 -11.03 12.19
C PHE A 76 -2.07 -9.81 13.02
N HIS A 77 -2.52 -8.76 12.34
CA HIS A 77 -2.96 -7.51 12.95
C HIS A 77 -4.34 -7.14 12.40
N ALA A 78 -5.31 -6.90 13.28
CA ALA A 78 -6.55 -6.25 12.90
C ALA A 78 -6.26 -4.77 12.64
N VAL A 79 -6.65 -4.26 11.47
CA VAL A 79 -6.32 -2.90 11.03
C VAL A 79 -7.56 -2.18 10.53
N THR A 80 -7.50 -0.85 10.58
CA THR A 80 -8.42 0.04 9.89
C THR A 80 -7.69 0.72 8.73
N ALA A 81 -8.29 0.66 7.55
CA ALA A 81 -7.79 1.28 6.34
C ALA A 81 -8.24 2.74 6.24
N ARG A 82 -7.31 3.63 5.89
CA ARG A 82 -7.54 5.01 5.51
C ARG A 82 -6.85 5.30 4.20
N VAL A 83 -7.56 5.86 3.23
CA VAL A 83 -6.95 6.32 1.98
C VAL A 83 -6.19 7.61 2.24
N LEU A 84 -4.99 7.72 1.68
CA LEU A 84 -4.22 8.95 1.72
C LEU A 84 -4.73 9.94 0.68
N THR A 85 -4.65 11.23 0.98
CA THR A 85 -4.86 12.28 -0.03
C THR A 85 -3.75 12.23 -1.08
N ALA A 86 -3.98 12.87 -2.25
CA ALA A 86 -2.94 12.99 -3.28
C ALA A 86 -1.67 13.65 -2.72
N GLU A 87 -1.83 14.73 -1.95
CA GLU A 87 -0.71 15.43 -1.29
C GLU A 87 0.05 14.52 -0.30
N GLU A 88 -0.67 13.77 0.54
CA GLU A 88 -0.05 12.79 1.45
C GLU A 88 0.73 11.71 0.68
N GLY A 89 0.20 11.25 -0.47
CA GLY A 89 0.85 10.29 -1.36
C GLY A 89 2.09 10.85 -2.06
N GLY A 90 2.02 12.10 -2.52
CA GLY A 90 3.15 12.81 -3.12
C GLY A 90 4.30 12.97 -2.12
N GLU A 91 3.99 13.47 -0.93
CA GLU A 91 4.97 13.65 0.14
C GLU A 91 5.56 12.31 0.62
N LEU A 92 4.74 11.24 0.65
CA LEU A 92 5.22 9.90 0.91
C LEU A 92 6.26 9.46 -0.13
N MET A 93 5.98 9.62 -1.42
CA MET A 93 6.90 9.21 -2.48
C MET A 93 8.16 10.07 -2.55
N ALA A 94 8.05 11.37 -2.30
CA ALA A 94 9.19 12.29 -2.19
C ALA A 94 10.14 11.88 -1.05
N ARG A 95 9.61 11.35 0.06
CA ARG A 95 10.43 10.79 1.17
C ARG A 95 10.93 9.38 0.89
N TYR A 96 10.14 8.56 0.21
CA TYR A 96 10.45 7.16 -0.08
C TYR A 96 11.61 7.01 -1.06
N ALA A 97 11.59 7.80 -2.15
CA ALA A 97 12.51 7.61 -3.26
C ALA A 97 13.99 7.81 -2.91
N PRO A 98 14.41 8.84 -2.15
CA PRO A 98 15.82 8.99 -1.75
C PRO A 98 16.31 7.85 -0.84
N ARG A 99 15.42 7.26 -0.04
CA ARG A 99 15.75 6.12 0.85
C ARG A 99 15.83 4.79 0.09
N HIS A 100 15.09 4.68 -1.01
CA HIS A 100 14.96 3.45 -1.78
C HIS A 100 15.01 3.67 -3.30
N PRO A 101 16.06 4.30 -3.85
CA PRO A 101 16.05 4.83 -5.23
C PRO A 101 15.84 3.75 -6.30
N ARG A 102 16.50 2.59 -6.14
CA ARG A 102 16.33 1.46 -7.07
C ARG A 102 14.92 0.87 -7.03
N VAL A 103 14.31 0.84 -5.85
CA VAL A 103 12.99 0.23 -5.65
C VAL A 103 11.90 1.20 -6.10
N ALA A 104 12.02 2.49 -5.78
CA ALA A 104 11.14 3.53 -6.25
C ALA A 104 11.09 3.58 -7.78
N ARG A 105 12.24 3.56 -8.47
CA ARG A 105 12.26 3.52 -9.94
C ARG A 105 11.54 2.30 -10.51
N ARG A 106 11.72 1.12 -9.90
CA ARG A 106 11.04 -0.13 -10.32
C ARG A 106 9.53 -0.07 -10.07
N LEU A 107 9.11 0.46 -8.91
CA LEU A 107 7.71 0.65 -8.56
C LEU A 107 7.05 1.59 -9.57
N CYS A 108 7.63 2.76 -9.83
CA CYS A 108 7.13 3.73 -10.81
C CYS A 108 7.01 3.10 -12.21
N ALA A 109 8.06 2.41 -12.68
CA ALA A 109 8.04 1.73 -13.98
C ALA A 109 6.97 0.64 -14.07
N TYR A 110 6.79 -0.17 -13.02
CA TYR A 110 5.74 -1.18 -12.95
C TYR A 110 4.33 -0.57 -13.04
N MET A 111 4.16 0.64 -12.51
CA MET A 111 2.91 1.39 -12.56
C MET A 111 2.77 2.22 -13.85
N GLY A 112 3.71 2.13 -14.80
CA GLY A 112 3.67 2.81 -16.09
C GLY A 112 4.24 4.22 -16.11
N PHE A 113 4.91 4.66 -15.03
CA PHE A 113 5.52 5.97 -14.93
C PHE A 113 7.00 5.94 -15.29
N THR A 114 7.46 6.96 -16.01
CA THR A 114 8.89 7.23 -16.19
C THR A 114 9.28 8.32 -15.21
N VAL A 115 10.35 8.09 -14.43
CA VAL A 115 10.87 9.06 -13.48
C VAL A 115 12.31 9.48 -13.82
N ASP A 116 12.61 10.77 -13.70
CA ASP A 116 13.96 11.32 -13.90
C ASP A 116 14.88 11.09 -12.68
N GLY A 117 14.30 10.74 -11.52
CA GLY A 117 15.01 10.50 -10.27
C GLY A 117 14.96 11.66 -9.28
N SER A 118 14.39 12.79 -9.66
CA SER A 118 14.16 13.94 -8.79
C SER A 118 13.03 13.70 -7.79
N ALA A 119 13.11 14.32 -6.62
CA ALA A 119 12.07 14.21 -5.60
C ALA A 119 10.72 14.76 -6.06
N GLU A 120 10.72 15.78 -6.93
CA GLU A 120 9.50 16.37 -7.48
C GLU A 120 8.78 15.40 -8.41
N ASP A 121 9.52 14.66 -9.24
CA ASP A 121 8.90 13.71 -10.15
C ASP A 121 8.29 12.52 -9.40
N TYR A 122 8.96 12.04 -8.36
CA TYR A 122 8.37 11.06 -7.44
C TYR A 122 7.16 11.60 -6.69
N ARG A 123 7.14 12.89 -6.32
CA ARG A 123 5.95 13.54 -5.73
C ARG A 123 4.76 13.47 -6.69
N ARG A 124 4.94 13.87 -7.94
CA ARG A 124 3.88 13.81 -8.97
C ARG A 124 3.34 12.39 -9.18
N VAL A 125 4.23 11.40 -9.18
CA VAL A 125 3.80 10.00 -9.22
C VAL A 125 2.99 9.63 -7.98
N GLY A 126 3.42 10.04 -6.79
CA GLY A 126 2.69 9.81 -5.54
C GLY A 126 1.31 10.46 -5.48
N GLU A 127 1.14 11.64 -6.10
CA GLU A 127 -0.15 12.32 -6.20
C GLU A 127 -1.12 11.61 -7.15
N SER A 128 -0.59 10.83 -8.09
CA SER A 128 -1.37 10.17 -9.14
C SER A 128 -1.84 8.75 -8.76
N ILE A 129 -1.41 8.23 -7.60
CA ILE A 129 -1.60 6.82 -7.23
C ILE A 129 -2.32 6.71 -5.90
N PRO A 130 -3.34 5.84 -5.77
CA PRO A 130 -3.99 5.63 -4.49
C PRO A 130 -3.08 4.90 -3.52
N PHE A 131 -2.92 5.46 -2.31
CA PHE A 131 -2.27 4.81 -1.18
C PHE A 131 -3.28 4.53 -0.08
N VAL A 132 -3.08 3.42 0.62
CA VAL A 132 -3.88 3.07 1.80
C VAL A 132 -2.96 2.90 2.98
N ARG A 133 -3.24 3.64 4.05
CA ARG A 133 -2.66 3.45 5.36
C ARG A 133 -3.51 2.48 6.17
N LEU A 134 -2.85 1.45 6.68
CA LEU A 134 -3.43 0.38 7.49
C LEU A 134 -2.87 0.55 8.90
N THR A 135 -3.70 1.00 9.84
CA THR A 135 -3.28 1.21 11.23
C THR A 135 -3.89 0.12 12.10
N GLU A 136 -3.08 -0.52 12.95
CA GLU A 136 -3.56 -1.52 13.91
C GLU A 136 -4.66 -0.92 14.80
N GLY A 137 -5.74 -1.67 14.97
CA GLY A 137 -6.82 -1.29 15.89
C GLY A 137 -6.32 -1.28 17.33
N ALA A 138 -6.98 -0.51 18.21
CA ALA A 138 -6.70 -0.61 19.64
C ALA A 138 -6.96 -2.06 20.09
N LYS A 139 -6.01 -2.67 20.81
CA LYS A 139 -6.28 -3.91 21.53
C LYS A 139 -7.34 -3.58 22.57
N ARG A 140 -8.47 -4.29 22.51
CA ARG A 140 -9.45 -4.27 23.58
C ARG A 140 -8.86 -4.89 24.83
#